data_AF-A0A2A5F984-F1
#
_entry.id   AF-A0A2A5F984-F1
#
_cell.length_a   1.000
_cell.length_b   1.000
_cell.length_c   1.000
_cell.angle_alpha   90.00
_cell.angle_beta   90.00
_cell.angle_gamma   90.00
#
_symmetry.space_group_name_H-M   'P 1'
#
loop_
_entity.id
_entity.type
_entity.pdbx_description
1 polymer ?
#
loop_
_entity_poly.entity_id
_entity_poly.type
_entity_poly.pdbx_seq_one_letter_code
_entity_poly.pdbx_strand_id
1 'polypeptide(L)'
;MDINIDEFYDNIVSPFVRDFEREPSNLRYSYGAAWALDSFASHIFYAFKVPAKDDGDYKEKILRPKSNAFKLVSNISTATKHAKITRGRNKAKVKDSSELVSEHDGWHSNFYIYDPNKWKYSIRVKSGENVLPMILEAEKFLLEEMRNLQNGIEKPK
;
A
#
# COMPACT_ATOMS: atom_id res chain seq x y z
N MET A 1 -1.98 -21.84 10.16
CA MET A 1 -3.01 -21.51 9.16
C MET A 1 -2.20 -21.16 7.94
N ASP A 2 -2.13 -22.09 7.01
CA ASP A 2 -1.17 -22.01 5.94
C ASP A 2 -1.87 -21.24 4.82
N ILE A 3 -1.56 -19.95 4.74
CA ILE A 3 -2.23 -19.05 3.79
C ILE A 3 -1.65 -19.35 2.42
N ASN A 4 -2.48 -19.94 1.56
CA ASN A 4 -2.18 -20.08 0.15
C ASN A 4 -1.98 -18.69 -0.46
N ILE A 5 -0.74 -18.36 -0.81
CA ILE A 5 -0.35 -16.99 -1.18
C ILE A 5 -0.85 -16.61 -2.58
N ASP A 6 -0.90 -17.58 -3.49
CA ASP A 6 -1.46 -17.38 -4.83
C ASP A 6 -2.99 -17.16 -4.73
N GLU A 7 -3.69 -17.89 -3.85
CA GLU A 7 -5.11 -17.66 -3.56
C GLU A 7 -5.38 -16.31 -2.88
N PHE A 8 -4.50 -15.86 -1.99
CA PHE A 8 -4.58 -14.49 -1.44
C PHE A 8 -4.39 -13.44 -2.54
N TYR A 9 -3.46 -13.66 -3.47
CA TYR A 9 -3.29 -12.77 -4.61
C TYR A 9 -4.54 -12.73 -5.51
N ASP A 10 -5.05 -13.88 -5.92
CA ASP A 10 -6.18 -13.98 -6.86
C ASP A 10 -7.51 -13.50 -6.26
N ASN A 11 -7.80 -13.83 -5.00
CA ASN A 11 -9.08 -13.48 -4.36
C ASN A 11 -9.09 -12.12 -3.64
N ILE A 12 -7.93 -11.58 -3.26
CA ILE A 12 -7.84 -10.30 -2.52
C ILE A 12 -7.08 -9.23 -3.30
N VAL A 13 -5.84 -9.52 -3.73
CA VAL A 13 -4.94 -8.48 -4.26
C VAL A 13 -5.34 -8.02 -5.66
N SER A 14 -5.49 -8.97 -6.58
CA SER A 14 -5.82 -8.71 -7.98
C SER A 14 -7.14 -7.92 -8.12
N PRO A 15 -8.26 -8.27 -7.45
CA PRO A 15 -9.49 -7.48 -7.50
C PRO A 15 -9.31 -5.99 -7.17
N PHE A 16 -8.60 -5.65 -6.07
CA PHE A 16 -8.36 -4.25 -5.70
C PHE A 16 -7.50 -3.50 -6.72
N VAL A 17 -6.51 -4.17 -7.34
CA VAL A 17 -5.71 -3.55 -8.41
C VAL A 17 -6.53 -3.36 -9.69
N ARG A 18 -7.34 -4.36 -10.10
CA ARG A 18 -8.16 -4.27 -11.31
C ARG A 18 -9.31 -3.27 -11.20
N ASP A 19 -9.90 -3.08 -10.02
CA ASP A 19 -10.89 -2.02 -9.81
C ASP A 19 -10.26 -0.62 -9.88
N PHE A 20 -9.03 -0.44 -9.40
CA PHE A 20 -8.30 0.81 -9.61
C PHE A 20 -7.83 1.02 -11.07
N GLU A 21 -7.50 -0.06 -11.79
CA GLU A 21 -7.21 0.01 -13.23
C GLU A 21 -8.44 0.41 -14.07
N ARG A 22 -9.64 -0.02 -13.65
CA ARG A 22 -10.93 0.36 -14.26
C ARG A 22 -11.31 1.82 -14.01
N GLU A 23 -11.07 2.33 -12.79
CA GLU A 23 -11.33 3.73 -12.44
C GLU A 23 -10.08 4.42 -11.83
N PRO A 24 -9.09 4.83 -12.64
CA PRO A 24 -7.83 5.40 -12.14
C PRO A 24 -7.98 6.77 -11.46
N SER A 25 -9.16 7.38 -11.55
CA SER A 25 -9.55 8.61 -10.86
C SER A 25 -10.24 8.37 -9.51
N ASN A 26 -10.56 7.12 -9.16
CA ASN A 26 -11.33 6.79 -7.96
C ASN A 26 -10.44 6.67 -6.71
N LEU A 27 -10.54 7.67 -5.82
CA LEU A 27 -9.78 7.77 -4.57
C LEU A 27 -10.40 7.05 -3.37
N ARG A 28 -11.21 6.01 -3.65
CA ARG A 28 -11.38 4.81 -2.80
C ARG A 28 -10.52 3.65 -3.31
N TYR A 29 -10.43 3.45 -4.63
CA TYR A 29 -9.77 2.28 -5.22
C TYR A 29 -8.24 2.35 -5.18
N SER A 30 -7.61 3.52 -5.37
CA SER A 30 -6.13 3.59 -5.25
C SER A 30 -5.62 3.24 -3.85
N TYR A 31 -6.36 3.62 -2.80
CA TYR A 31 -6.07 3.25 -1.42
C TYR A 31 -6.35 1.76 -1.17
N GLY A 32 -7.42 1.21 -1.77
CA GLY A 32 -7.68 -0.24 -1.77
C GLY A 32 -6.52 -1.03 -2.37
N ALA A 33 -6.06 -0.66 -3.57
CA ALA A 33 -4.92 -1.28 -4.24
C ALA A 33 -3.62 -1.14 -3.42
N ALA A 34 -3.33 0.06 -2.88
CA ALA A 34 -2.15 0.26 -2.04
C ALA A 34 -2.19 -0.54 -0.73
N TRP A 35 -3.36 -0.68 -0.10
CA TRP A 35 -3.54 -1.56 1.07
C TRP A 35 -3.39 -3.03 0.72
N ALA A 36 -3.95 -3.47 -0.40
CA ALA A 36 -3.87 -4.85 -0.84
C ALA A 36 -2.43 -5.27 -1.14
N LEU A 37 -1.66 -4.43 -1.84
CA LEU A 37 -0.25 -4.67 -2.15
C LEU A 37 0.68 -4.58 -0.91
N ASP A 38 0.44 -3.64 0.01
CA ASP A 38 1.16 -3.63 1.30
C ASP A 38 0.81 -4.84 2.18
N SER A 39 -0.44 -5.32 2.14
CA SER A 39 -0.84 -6.57 2.80
C SER A 39 -0.21 -7.79 2.13
N PHE A 40 -0.12 -7.81 0.81
CA PHE A 40 0.53 -8.88 0.04
C PHE A 40 2.00 -9.04 0.42
N ALA A 41 2.73 -7.93 0.60
CA ALA A 41 4.10 -7.96 1.12
C ALA A 41 4.22 -8.56 2.54
N SER A 42 3.21 -8.44 3.40
CA SER A 42 3.16 -9.18 4.68
C SER A 42 2.91 -10.68 4.47
N HIS A 43 2.06 -11.05 3.51
CA HIS A 43 1.79 -12.45 3.20
C HIS A 43 3.01 -13.15 2.57
N ILE A 44 3.78 -12.46 1.74
CA ILE A 44 5.11 -12.91 1.25
C ILE A 44 6.06 -13.17 2.44
N PHE A 45 6.10 -12.28 3.44
CA PHE A 45 6.90 -12.51 4.65
C PHE A 45 6.46 -13.76 5.44
N TYR A 46 5.15 -13.99 5.60
CA TYR A 46 4.66 -15.14 6.38
C TYR A 46 4.68 -16.48 5.62
N ALA A 47 4.59 -16.46 4.29
CA ALA A 47 4.62 -17.67 3.46
C ALA A 47 6.04 -18.23 3.24
N PHE A 48 7.08 -17.38 3.27
CA PHE A 48 8.44 -17.76 2.92
C PHE A 48 9.46 -17.47 4.04
N LYS A 49 10.53 -18.26 4.11
CA LYS A 49 11.61 -18.08 5.09
C LYS A 49 12.56 -16.93 4.69
N VAL A 50 12.06 -15.70 4.76
CA VAL A 50 12.85 -14.49 4.44
C VAL A 50 13.75 -14.05 5.61
N PRO A 51 14.95 -13.49 5.35
CA PRO A 51 15.91 -13.12 6.39
C PRO A 51 15.61 -11.73 6.98
N ALA A 52 14.44 -11.57 7.60
CA ALA A 52 13.99 -10.33 8.27
C ALA A 52 13.40 -10.64 9.65
N LYS A 53 13.40 -9.66 10.56
CA LYS A 53 12.91 -9.85 11.94
C LYS A 53 11.39 -10.00 12.04
N ASP A 54 10.66 -9.23 11.23
CA ASP A 54 9.20 -9.13 11.15
C ASP A 54 8.79 -8.57 9.78
N ASP A 55 7.49 -8.50 9.47
CA ASP A 55 7.02 -8.06 8.16
C ASP A 55 7.30 -6.57 7.89
N GLY A 56 7.33 -5.75 8.95
CA GLY A 56 7.76 -4.35 8.88
C GLY A 56 9.25 -4.22 8.54
N ASP A 57 10.10 -4.99 9.20
CA ASP A 57 11.53 -5.10 8.93
C ASP A 57 11.81 -5.56 7.48
N TYR A 58 11.04 -6.54 6.99
CA TYR A 58 11.10 -7.02 5.60
C TYR A 58 10.74 -5.92 4.60
N LYS A 59 9.63 -5.22 4.82
CA LYS A 59 9.19 -4.12 3.96
C LYS A 59 10.22 -2.98 3.92
N GLU A 60 10.65 -2.47 5.07
CA GLU A 60 11.54 -1.30 5.15
C GLU A 60 12.97 -1.60 4.71
N LYS A 61 13.53 -2.78 5.01
CA LYS A 61 14.94 -3.10 4.73
C LYS A 61 15.18 -3.95 3.48
N ILE A 62 14.20 -4.74 3.02
CA ILE A 62 14.39 -5.65 1.87
C ILE A 62 13.59 -5.18 0.65
N LEU A 63 12.31 -4.86 0.79
CA LEU A 63 11.48 -4.49 -0.37
C LEU A 63 11.61 -3.03 -0.80
N ARG A 64 11.52 -2.08 0.14
CA ARG A 64 11.53 -0.63 -0.14
C ARG A 64 12.85 -0.07 -0.70
N PRO A 65 14.02 -0.69 -0.47
CA PRO A 65 15.25 -0.37 -1.20
C PRO A 65 15.30 -0.94 -2.62
N LYS A 66 14.57 -2.02 -2.93
CA LYS A 66 14.52 -2.64 -4.26
C LYS A 66 13.57 -1.91 -5.23
N SER A 67 12.44 -1.38 -4.75
CA SER A 67 11.40 -0.79 -5.60
C SER A 67 10.87 0.55 -5.07
N ASN A 68 11.01 1.60 -5.88
CA ASN A 68 10.43 2.91 -5.60
C ASN A 68 8.88 2.87 -5.68
N ALA A 69 8.33 2.08 -6.59
CA ALA A 69 6.90 1.82 -6.69
C ALA A 69 6.33 1.18 -5.41
N PHE A 70 6.97 0.12 -4.90
CA PHE A 70 6.56 -0.48 -3.62
C PHE A 70 6.74 0.48 -2.43
N LYS A 71 7.79 1.30 -2.45
CA LYS A 71 8.00 2.36 -1.46
C LYS A 71 6.88 3.41 -1.48
N LEU A 72 6.34 3.76 -2.64
CA LEU A 72 5.15 4.62 -2.75
C LEU A 72 3.90 3.90 -2.18
N VAL A 73 3.64 2.65 -2.58
CA VAL A 73 2.54 1.82 -2.07
C VAL A 73 2.55 1.72 -0.54
N SER A 74 3.69 1.33 0.04
CA SER A 74 3.87 1.19 1.48
C SER A 74 3.76 2.54 2.21
N ASN A 75 4.26 3.63 1.62
CA ASN A 75 4.04 4.98 2.16
C ASN A 75 2.54 5.32 2.18
N ILE A 76 1.80 5.12 1.09
CA ILE A 76 0.35 5.40 0.99
C ILE A 76 -0.42 4.55 2.01
N SER A 77 -0.09 3.26 2.15
CA SER A 77 -0.73 2.36 3.11
C SER A 77 -0.52 2.80 4.56
N THR A 78 0.73 3.04 4.98
CA THR A 78 1.07 3.53 6.32
C THR A 78 0.41 4.88 6.62
N ALA A 79 0.41 5.78 5.63
CA ALA A 79 -0.14 7.11 5.73
C ALA A 79 -1.67 7.09 5.97
N THR A 80 -2.40 6.29 5.19
CA THR A 80 -3.86 6.11 5.31
C THR A 80 -4.27 5.35 6.57
N LYS A 81 -3.52 4.29 6.96
CA LYS A 81 -3.72 3.55 8.23
C LYS A 81 -3.57 4.44 9.47
N HIS A 82 -2.78 5.51 9.40
CA HIS A 82 -2.58 6.48 10.49
C HIS A 82 -3.26 7.84 10.25
N ALA A 83 -4.21 7.92 9.32
CA ALA A 83 -4.94 9.15 9.03
C ALA A 83 -5.87 9.57 10.18
N LYS A 84 -5.41 10.50 11.03
CA LYS A 84 -6.25 11.11 12.07
C LYS A 84 -7.25 12.09 11.43
N ILE A 85 -8.53 11.74 11.46
CA ILE A 85 -9.62 12.65 11.09
C ILE A 85 -9.68 13.79 12.14
N THR A 86 -9.01 14.90 11.85
CA THR A 86 -9.15 16.13 12.64
C THR A 86 -10.53 16.73 12.40
N ARG A 87 -11.45 16.54 13.35
CA ARG A 87 -12.70 17.32 13.41
C ARG A 87 -12.36 18.81 13.46
N GLY A 88 -12.49 19.50 12.32
CA GLY A 88 -12.48 20.96 12.27
C GLY A 88 -13.52 21.51 13.23
N ARG A 89 -13.15 22.49 14.05
CA ARG A 89 -14.03 23.04 15.11
C ARG A 89 -15.29 23.75 14.58
N ASN A 90 -15.44 23.90 13.26
CA ASN A 90 -16.65 24.38 12.60
C ASN A 90 -17.13 23.38 11.56
N LYS A 91 -18.42 22.99 11.65
CA LYS A 91 -19.21 22.27 10.64
C LYS A 91 -18.63 20.96 10.12
N ALA A 92 -18.75 19.90 10.93
CA ALA A 92 -18.58 18.54 10.45
C ALA A 92 -19.69 18.16 9.45
N LYS A 93 -19.37 18.19 8.15
CA LYS A 93 -20.08 17.38 7.13
C LYS A 93 -19.39 16.02 7.03
N VAL A 94 -19.74 15.09 7.92
CA VAL A 94 -19.54 13.67 7.60
C VAL A 94 -20.65 13.31 6.64
N LYS A 95 -20.30 13.25 5.35
CA LYS A 95 -21.03 12.45 4.37
C LYS A 95 -20.39 11.08 4.27
N ASP A 96 -21.03 10.19 3.53
CA ASP A 96 -20.72 8.76 3.45
C ASP A 96 -19.29 8.47 2.95
N SER A 97 -18.87 7.21 3.10
CA SER A 97 -17.69 6.56 2.54
C SER A 97 -17.50 6.67 1.01
N SER A 98 -18.45 7.30 0.31
CA SER A 98 -18.41 7.66 -1.12
C SER A 98 -18.09 9.13 -1.39
N GLU A 99 -18.18 10.03 -0.39
CA GLU A 99 -17.92 11.48 -0.55
C GLU A 99 -16.70 11.94 0.28
N LEU A 100 -15.51 11.43 -0.09
CA LEU A 100 -14.24 12.08 0.27
C LEU A 100 -14.10 13.40 -0.51
N VAL A 101 -14.60 14.49 0.07
CA VAL A 101 -14.58 15.83 -0.54
C VAL A 101 -13.15 16.35 -0.69
N SER A 102 -12.67 16.45 -1.94
CA SER A 102 -11.40 17.10 -2.27
C SER A 102 -11.56 18.63 -2.32
N GLU A 103 -11.03 19.34 -1.33
CA GLU A 103 -10.97 20.81 -1.38
C GLU A 103 -9.83 21.31 -2.29
N HIS A 104 -10.19 21.48 -3.57
CA HIS A 104 -9.47 22.14 -4.65
C HIS A 104 -8.11 21.59 -5.11
N ASP A 105 -7.94 21.68 -6.43
CA ASP A 105 -6.86 21.12 -7.24
C ASP A 105 -6.50 19.66 -6.91
N GLY A 106 -7.51 18.91 -6.43
CA GLY A 106 -7.58 17.47 -6.32
C GLY A 106 -6.87 16.84 -5.12
N TRP A 107 -6.19 15.71 -5.37
CA TRP A 107 -5.67 14.78 -4.36
C TRP A 107 -4.59 15.40 -3.45
N HIS A 108 -5.03 16.02 -2.35
CA HIS A 108 -4.16 16.51 -1.28
C HIS A 108 -4.54 15.86 0.04
N SER A 109 -3.95 14.69 0.32
CA SER A 109 -4.15 13.99 1.60
C SER A 109 -2.95 14.22 2.52
N ASN A 110 -3.13 15.06 3.54
CA ASN A 110 -2.11 15.37 4.53
C ASN A 110 -2.11 14.31 5.63
N PHE A 111 -1.15 13.39 5.57
CA PHE A 111 -1.03 12.30 6.53
C PHE A 111 -0.03 12.63 7.64
N TYR A 112 -0.42 12.39 8.89
CA TYR A 112 0.32 12.76 10.10
C TYR A 112 0.68 11.51 10.92
N ILE A 113 1.80 10.88 10.60
CA ILE A 113 2.36 9.78 11.39
C ILE A 113 2.82 10.34 12.75
N TYR A 114 2.53 9.61 13.84
CA TYR A 114 2.90 10.00 15.20
C TYR A 114 4.18 9.30 15.65
N ASP A 115 5.30 10.03 15.62
CA ASP A 115 6.56 9.68 16.29
C ASP A 115 6.64 10.47 17.61
N PRO A 116 6.81 9.82 18.78
CA PRO A 116 6.93 10.51 20.07
C PRO A 116 8.12 11.48 20.18
N ASN A 117 9.17 11.27 19.38
CA ASN A 117 10.47 11.94 19.49
C ASN A 117 10.79 12.89 18.32
N LYS A 118 10.11 12.77 17.16
CA LYS A 118 10.31 13.67 16.01
C LYS A 118 9.01 14.17 15.39
N TRP A 119 8.81 15.48 15.48
CA TRP A 119 7.66 16.14 14.88
C TRP A 119 7.81 16.33 13.37
N LYS A 120 6.76 15.95 12.62
CA LYS A 120 6.45 16.30 11.22
C LYS A 120 7.32 15.62 10.14
N TYR A 121 6.84 14.48 9.66
CA TYR A 121 6.92 14.13 8.23
C TYR A 121 5.53 14.31 7.62
N SER A 122 5.37 15.26 6.70
CA SER A 122 4.14 15.47 5.94
C SER A 122 4.28 14.89 4.54
N ILE A 123 3.68 13.72 4.29
CA ILE A 123 3.62 13.16 2.94
C ILE A 123 2.54 13.95 2.18
N ARG A 124 2.99 14.95 1.40
CA ARG A 124 2.13 15.62 0.41
C ARG A 124 2.11 14.76 -0.85
N VAL A 125 1.16 13.84 -0.94
CA VAL A 125 0.70 13.35 -2.24
C VAL A 125 0.17 14.58 -3.01
N LYS A 126 0.55 14.69 -4.28
CA LYS A 126 0.11 15.75 -5.18
C LYS A 126 -0.99 15.19 -6.09
N SER A 127 -1.94 16.04 -6.44
CA SER A 127 -2.90 15.74 -7.50
C SER A 127 -2.27 15.75 -8.89
N GLY A 128 -2.94 15.10 -9.84
CA GLY A 128 -2.63 15.14 -11.27
C GLY A 128 -1.68 14.04 -11.75
N GLU A 129 -0.84 13.50 -10.87
CA GLU A 129 -0.04 12.31 -11.17
C GLU A 129 -0.91 11.06 -11.00
N ASN A 130 -1.25 10.41 -12.12
CA ASN A 130 -1.91 9.11 -12.09
C ASN A 130 -0.95 8.09 -11.45
N VAL A 131 -1.30 7.58 -10.26
CA VAL A 131 -0.46 6.61 -9.53
C VAL A 131 -0.61 5.16 -10.02
N LEU A 132 -1.54 4.87 -10.93
CA LEU A 132 -1.76 3.52 -11.47
C LEU A 132 -0.48 2.85 -12.02
N PRO A 133 0.41 3.52 -12.77
CA PRO A 133 1.66 2.90 -13.23
C PRO A 133 2.54 2.43 -12.06
N MET A 134 2.57 3.17 -10.94
CA MET A 134 3.30 2.79 -9.73
C MET A 134 2.60 1.67 -8.96
N ILE A 135 1.27 1.58 -9.00
CA ILE A 135 0.52 0.44 -8.44
C ILE A 135 0.85 -0.84 -9.24
N LEU A 136 0.80 -0.78 -10.57
CA LEU A 136 1.08 -1.90 -11.47
C LEU A 136 2.56 -2.32 -11.44
N GLU A 137 3.50 -1.37 -11.33
CA GLU A 137 4.92 -1.67 -11.13
C GLU A 137 5.17 -2.35 -9.77
N ALA A 138 4.49 -1.90 -8.70
CA ALA A 138 4.59 -2.52 -7.38
C ALA A 138 3.95 -3.92 -7.34
N GLU A 139 2.82 -4.13 -8.00
CA GLU A 139 2.19 -5.44 -8.17
C GLU A 139 3.14 -6.41 -8.89
N LYS A 140 3.66 -6.02 -10.05
CA LYS A 140 4.63 -6.81 -10.81
C LYS A 140 5.86 -7.15 -9.94
N PHE A 141 6.43 -6.17 -9.25
CA PHE A 141 7.59 -6.36 -8.37
C PHE A 141 7.33 -7.37 -7.25
N LEU A 142 6.15 -7.32 -6.60
CA LEU A 142 5.80 -8.28 -5.55
C LEU A 142 5.55 -9.69 -6.10
N LEU A 143 4.95 -9.81 -7.28
CA LEU A 143 4.80 -11.09 -7.98
C LEU A 143 6.15 -11.69 -8.40
N GLU A 144 7.10 -10.86 -8.82
CA GLU A 144 8.47 -11.29 -9.14
C GLU A 144 9.24 -11.71 -7.89
N GLU A 145 9.17 -10.98 -6.78
CA GLU A 145 9.76 -11.37 -5.49
C GLU A 145 9.14 -12.68 -4.96
N MET A 146 7.81 -12.83 -5.03
CA MET A 146 7.10 -14.07 -4.65
C MET A 146 7.62 -15.27 -5.45
N ARG A 147 7.69 -15.16 -6.78
CA ARG A 147 8.20 -16.21 -7.67
C ARG A 147 9.68 -16.51 -7.42
N ASN A 148 10.50 -15.50 -7.12
CA ASN A 148 11.90 -15.69 -6.76
C ASN A 148 12.05 -16.49 -5.45
N LEU A 149 11.14 -16.28 -4.48
CA LEU A 149 11.13 -17.02 -3.22
C LEU A 149 10.59 -18.44 -3.39
N GLN A 150 9.51 -18.65 -4.18
CA GLN A 150 9.01 -19.98 -4.57
C GLN A 150 10.13 -20.80 -5.24
N ASN A 151 10.74 -20.28 -6.31
CA ASN A 151 11.86 -20.93 -7.03
C ASN A 151 13.14 -21.09 -6.18
N GLY A 152 13.30 -20.30 -5.12
CA GLY A 152 14.41 -20.39 -4.17
C GLY A 152 14.27 -21.57 -3.20
N ILE A 153 13.04 -22.04 -2.94
CA ILE A 153 12.76 -23.16 -2.04
C ILE A 153 12.99 -24.51 -2.73
N GLU A 154 12.77 -24.60 -4.05
CA GLU A 154 12.96 -25.84 -4.85
C GLU A 154 14.43 -26.23 -5.11
N LYS A 155 15.41 -25.53 -4.51
CA LYS A 155 16.84 -25.85 -4.65
C LYS A 155 17.48 -26.32 -3.33
N PRO A 156 17.24 -27.57 -2.91
CA PRO A 156 18.19 -28.24 -2.02
C PRO A 156 19.56 -28.35 -2.70
N LYS A 157 20.61 -28.34 -1.88
CA LYS A 157 21.95 -28.82 -2.22
C LYS A 157 22.16 -30.19 -1.60
#